data_AF-A0A183JJJ6-F1
#
_entry.id   AF-A0A183JJJ6-F1
#
_cell.length_a   1.000
_cell.length_b   1.000
_cell.length_c   1.000
_cell.angle_alpha   90.00
_cell.angle_beta   90.00
_cell.angle_gamma   90.00
#
_symmetry.space_group_name_H-M   'P 1'
#
loop_
_entity.id
_entity.type
_entity.pdbx_description
1 polymer ?
#
loop_
_entity_poly.entity_id
_entity_poly.type
_entity_poly.pdbx_seq_one_letter_code
_entity_poly.pdbx_strand_id
1 'polypeptide(L)'
;MANSGIQAKSLVLFVANTTWKAAPTTRFRTVSDIRRMLGTLPDPNNEQLETLCAGYTSDELPKSFDARVEWPHCPSISEIRDQSSCGSCWAFGAVEAMSDRICIKSKGKHKPFLSAENLVSCCSSCGMGCNGGFPHSAWLYWKNQGIVTGDLYNTTNGCQPYEFPPCEHHVVGPLPSCGDDVVTPPCKTTCQPGYNISYEKDKWYGKLNDLNTDSQYTYVHMHDAFMVLKRYIL
;
A
#
# COMPACT_ATOMS: atom_id res chain seq x y z
N MET A 1 35.58 26.83 -0.93
CA MET A 1 35.54 25.44 -1.43
C MET A 1 36.09 24.53 -0.35
N ALA A 2 35.23 23.85 0.40
CA ALA A 2 35.61 22.77 1.29
C ALA A 2 34.53 21.69 1.15
N ASN A 3 34.95 20.56 0.60
CA ASN A 3 34.13 19.43 0.19
C ASN A 3 33.75 18.63 1.44
N SER A 4 32.61 18.93 2.05
CA SER A 4 32.10 18.19 3.24
C SER A 4 31.45 16.88 2.81
N GLY A 5 32.26 16.00 2.22
CA GLY A 5 31.98 14.58 2.13
C GLY A 5 32.16 13.94 3.49
N ILE A 6 31.20 14.16 4.40
CA ILE A 6 30.98 13.23 5.51
C ILE A 6 30.59 11.91 4.83
N GLN A 7 31.56 11.02 4.75
CA GLN A 7 31.55 9.86 3.86
C GLN A 7 30.42 8.91 4.24
N ALA A 8 29.51 8.60 3.30
CA ALA A 8 28.47 7.57 3.45
C ALA A 8 29.01 6.21 3.94
N LYS A 9 30.32 5.94 3.77
CA LYS A 9 31.02 4.76 4.31
C LYS A 9 31.07 4.73 5.85
N SER A 10 31.08 5.87 6.54
CA SER A 10 31.20 5.90 8.01
C SER A 10 29.96 5.34 8.73
N LEU A 11 28.78 5.44 8.12
CA LEU A 11 27.52 4.97 8.71
C LEU A 11 27.35 3.44 8.61
N VAL A 12 27.83 2.84 7.52
CA VAL A 12 27.79 1.37 7.31
C VAL A 12 28.90 0.67 8.10
N LEU A 13 30.07 1.32 8.22
CA LEU A 13 31.21 0.79 8.99
C LEU A 13 31.08 1.04 10.51
N PHE A 14 30.03 1.76 10.93
CA PHE A 14 29.72 1.95 12.34
C PHE A 14 29.23 0.63 12.94
N VAL A 15 30.04 0.02 13.80
CA VAL A 15 29.65 -1.18 14.54
C VAL A 15 28.80 -0.74 15.74
N ALA A 16 27.52 -0.51 15.48
CA ALA A 16 26.52 -0.37 16.53
C ALA A 16 26.20 -1.75 17.10
N ASN A 17 26.03 -1.87 18.42
CA ASN A 17 25.47 -3.08 19.02
C ASN A 17 23.94 -3.09 18.84
N THR A 18 23.51 -3.28 17.59
CA THR A 18 22.10 -3.29 17.18
C THR A 18 21.69 -4.68 16.71
N THR A 19 20.38 -4.92 16.70
CA THR A 19 19.79 -6.18 16.19
C THR A 19 19.72 -6.25 14.66
N TRP A 20 20.05 -5.16 13.96
CA TRP A 20 20.09 -5.05 12.50
C TRP A 20 21.50 -4.70 12.02
N LYS A 21 21.79 -5.00 10.74
CA LYS A 21 23.07 -4.69 10.09
C LYS A 21 22.83 -3.75 8.91
N ALA A 22 23.60 -2.67 8.84
CA ALA A 22 23.59 -1.76 7.70
C ALA A 22 24.43 -2.32 6.54
N ALA A 23 24.04 -2.02 5.31
CA ALA A 23 24.84 -2.23 4.12
C ALA A 23 24.72 -1.02 3.19
N PRO A 24 25.71 -0.75 2.31
CA PRO A 24 25.59 0.32 1.32
C PRO A 24 24.40 0.02 0.42
N THR A 25 23.51 0.99 0.26
CA THR A 25 22.36 0.85 -0.64
C THR A 25 22.66 1.47 -1.98
N THR A 26 22.43 0.74 -3.06
CA THR A 26 22.40 1.30 -4.42
C THR A 26 21.02 1.83 -4.80
N ARG A 27 20.03 1.74 -3.90
CA ARG A 27 18.66 2.23 -4.06
C ARG A 27 18.56 3.72 -4.26
N PHE A 28 19.31 4.46 -3.45
CA PHE A 28 19.18 5.89 -3.31
C PHE A 28 20.54 6.52 -3.59
N ARG A 29 20.68 7.16 -4.74
CA ARG A 29 21.87 7.92 -5.12
C ARG A 29 21.81 9.32 -4.55
N THR A 30 20.61 9.87 -4.42
CA THR A 30 20.35 11.21 -3.90
C THR A 30 19.35 11.19 -2.74
N VAL A 31 19.33 12.25 -1.93
CA VAL A 31 18.28 12.46 -0.93
C VAL A 31 16.90 12.59 -1.58
N SER A 32 16.83 13.06 -2.83
CA SER A 32 15.59 13.13 -3.60
C SER A 32 15.01 11.74 -3.82
N ASP A 33 15.86 10.78 -4.20
CA ASP A 33 15.46 9.38 -4.40
C ASP A 33 14.85 8.78 -3.13
N ILE A 34 15.39 9.14 -1.95
CA ILE A 34 14.85 8.70 -0.65
C ILE A 34 13.47 9.32 -0.41
N ARG A 35 13.39 10.66 -0.48
CA ARG A 35 12.15 11.40 -0.17
C ARG A 35 10.99 10.95 -1.04
N ARG A 36 11.26 10.63 -2.30
CA ARG A 36 10.28 10.14 -3.26
C ARG A 36 9.62 8.83 -2.85
N MET A 37 10.35 7.93 -2.18
CA MET A 37 9.77 6.68 -1.68
C MET A 37 8.97 6.86 -0.38
N LEU A 38 8.98 8.06 0.21
CA LEU A 38 8.33 8.41 1.46
C LEU A 38 7.11 9.31 1.22
N GLY A 39 6.12 8.77 0.50
CA GLY A 39 4.89 9.47 0.13
C GLY A 39 3.81 9.56 1.20
N THR A 40 4.09 9.27 2.47
CA THR A 40 3.09 9.44 3.54
C THR A 40 3.29 10.79 4.20
N LEU A 41 2.26 11.62 4.17
CA LEU A 41 2.29 12.96 4.73
C LEU A 41 1.69 12.97 6.14
N PRO A 42 2.22 13.79 7.07
CA PRO A 42 1.55 14.05 8.32
C PRO A 42 0.22 14.76 8.04
N ASP A 43 -0.86 14.25 8.62
CA ASP A 43 -2.17 14.89 8.49
C ASP A 43 -2.18 16.23 9.23
N PRO A 44 -2.56 17.36 8.59
CA PRO A 44 -2.52 18.68 9.20
C PRO A 44 -3.54 18.86 10.34
N ASN A 45 -4.62 18.08 10.33
CA ASN A 45 -5.68 18.09 11.34
C ASN A 45 -5.49 16.96 12.36
N ASN A 46 -4.44 16.14 12.21
CA ASN A 46 -4.19 14.92 12.97
C ASN A 46 -5.43 13.99 12.98
N GLU A 47 -6.15 13.94 11.85
CA GLU A 47 -7.28 13.03 11.69
C GLU A 47 -6.81 11.58 11.72
N GLN A 48 -7.57 10.75 12.45
CA GLN A 48 -7.26 9.34 12.61
C GLN A 48 -8.52 8.50 12.44
N LEU A 49 -8.33 7.27 11.99
CA LEU A 49 -9.40 6.28 12.03
C LEU A 49 -9.77 5.96 13.48
N GLU A 50 -11.01 5.55 13.69
CA GLU A 50 -11.50 5.13 14.99
C GLU A 50 -10.62 4.00 15.56
N THR A 51 -10.18 4.19 16.80
CA THR A 51 -9.39 3.20 17.52
C THR A 51 -10.29 2.05 17.97
N LEU A 52 -9.95 0.82 17.59
CA LEU A 52 -10.64 -0.37 18.06
C LEU A 52 -9.87 -1.02 19.22
N CYS A 53 -10.55 -1.18 20.37
CA CYS A 53 -10.07 -2.00 21.47
C CYS A 53 -10.60 -3.43 21.30
N ALA A 54 -9.73 -4.36 20.90
CA ALA A 54 -10.13 -5.73 20.59
C ALA A 54 -10.37 -6.63 21.82
N GLY A 55 -10.22 -6.09 23.04
CA GLY A 55 -10.54 -6.81 24.29
C GLY A 55 -9.60 -7.96 24.66
N TYR A 56 -8.47 -8.12 23.96
CA TYR A 56 -7.49 -9.17 24.23
C TYR A 56 -6.42 -8.72 25.23
N THR A 57 -5.95 -9.67 26.03
CA THR A 57 -4.75 -9.53 26.85
C THR A 57 -3.51 -9.99 26.06
N SER A 58 -2.33 -9.49 26.43
CA SER A 58 -1.09 -9.87 25.73
C SER A 58 -0.77 -11.37 25.84
N ASP A 59 -1.25 -12.05 26.88
CA ASP A 59 -0.97 -13.46 27.14
C ASP A 59 -1.76 -14.40 26.21
N GLU A 60 -2.84 -13.90 25.61
CA GLU A 60 -3.68 -14.64 24.65
C GLU A 60 -3.11 -14.62 23.23
N LEU A 61 -2.12 -13.77 22.95
CA LEU A 61 -1.53 -13.63 21.63
C LEU A 61 -0.33 -14.57 21.44
N PRO A 62 -0.14 -15.14 20.24
CA PRO A 62 1.01 -15.99 19.98
C PRO A 62 2.31 -15.17 20.05
N LYS A 63 3.39 -15.78 20.56
CA LYS A 63 4.72 -15.15 20.64
C LYS A 63 5.27 -14.73 19.27
N SER A 64 4.81 -15.37 18.20
CA SER A 64 5.13 -15.05 16.82
C SER A 64 3.89 -15.25 15.95
N PHE A 65 3.67 -14.33 15.00
CA PHE A 65 2.56 -14.40 14.07
C PHE A 65 3.05 -14.06 12.66
N ASP A 66 2.56 -14.82 11.68
CA ASP A 66 2.80 -14.56 10.26
C ASP A 66 1.50 -14.78 9.48
N ALA A 67 0.94 -13.70 8.94
CA ALA A 67 -0.32 -13.72 8.21
C ALA A 67 -0.29 -14.64 6.99
N ARG A 68 0.89 -14.86 6.38
CA ARG A 68 1.06 -15.73 5.21
C ARG A 68 0.89 -17.20 5.58
N VAL A 69 1.25 -17.55 6.82
CA VAL A 69 1.08 -18.90 7.37
C VAL A 69 -0.34 -19.12 7.87
N GLU A 70 -0.93 -18.10 8.50
CA GLU A 70 -2.30 -18.18 9.03
C GLU A 70 -3.36 -18.22 7.93
N TRP A 71 -3.18 -17.43 6.85
CA TRP A 71 -4.13 -17.34 5.74
C TRP A 71 -3.47 -17.67 4.39
N PRO A 72 -2.97 -18.89 4.20
CA PRO A 72 -2.22 -19.27 2.99
C PRO A 72 -3.10 -19.29 1.72
N HIS A 73 -4.42 -19.31 1.90
CA HIS A 73 -5.38 -19.27 0.80
C HIS A 73 -5.59 -17.85 0.24
N CYS A 74 -4.99 -16.83 0.86
CA CYS A 74 -5.07 -15.43 0.45
C CYS A 74 -3.77 -14.98 -0.22
N PRO A 75 -3.70 -14.99 -1.56
CA PRO A 75 -2.46 -14.76 -2.29
C PRO A 75 -1.93 -13.33 -2.14
N SER A 76 -2.81 -12.35 -1.93
CA SER A 76 -2.45 -10.94 -1.76
C SER A 76 -1.50 -10.70 -0.58
N ILE A 77 -1.57 -11.51 0.48
CA ILE A 77 -0.74 -11.36 1.69
C ILE A 77 0.75 -11.59 1.39
N SER A 78 1.04 -12.37 0.34
CA SER A 78 2.41 -12.67 -0.09
C SER A 78 2.85 -11.85 -1.30
N GLU A 79 1.97 -11.04 -1.88
CA GLU A 79 2.30 -10.21 -3.03
C GLU A 79 3.10 -8.99 -2.59
N ILE A 80 4.23 -8.77 -3.23
CA ILE A 80 5.04 -7.57 -3.06
C ILE A 80 4.84 -6.69 -4.29
N ARG A 81 4.41 -5.45 -4.05
CA ARG A 81 4.15 -4.48 -5.12
C ARG A 81 5.23 -3.41 -5.18
N ASP A 82 5.31 -2.75 -6.33
CA ASP A 82 6.25 -1.67 -6.59
C ASP A 82 5.49 -0.37 -6.89
N GLN A 83 5.64 0.64 -6.03
CA GLN A 83 5.09 1.98 -6.23
C GLN A 83 5.83 2.76 -7.34
N SER A 84 6.86 2.15 -7.93
CA SER A 84 7.70 2.74 -8.95
C SER A 84 8.29 4.07 -8.43
N SER A 85 8.32 5.01 -9.34
CA SER A 85 8.87 6.33 -9.29
C SER A 85 7.84 7.37 -8.79
N CYS A 86 6.86 6.93 -8.00
CA CYS A 86 5.71 7.70 -7.49
C CYS A 86 5.66 7.61 -5.96
N GLY A 87 5.45 8.72 -5.26
CA GLY A 87 5.24 8.77 -3.81
C GLY A 87 3.85 8.30 -3.38
N SER A 88 3.44 7.10 -3.83
CA SER A 88 2.11 6.52 -3.63
C SER A 88 2.04 5.49 -2.50
N CYS A 89 3.08 5.35 -1.66
CA CYS A 89 3.12 4.36 -0.58
C CYS A 89 1.90 4.39 0.35
N TRP A 90 1.32 5.58 0.58
CA TRP A 90 0.10 5.78 1.36
C TRP A 90 -1.11 5.03 0.78
N ALA A 91 -1.16 4.92 -0.55
CA ALA A 91 -2.20 4.20 -1.28
C ALA A 91 -1.87 2.70 -1.37
N PHE A 92 -0.62 2.34 -1.64
CA PHE A 92 -0.17 0.95 -1.72
C PHE A 92 -0.43 0.19 -0.43
N GLY A 93 0.06 0.69 0.70
CA GLY A 93 -0.17 0.04 2.00
C GLY A 93 -1.66 -0.07 2.37
N ALA A 94 -2.50 0.85 1.87
CA ALA A 94 -3.94 0.79 2.04
C ALA A 94 -4.56 -0.33 1.18
N VAL A 95 -4.34 -0.32 -0.14
CA VAL A 95 -4.98 -1.31 -1.04
C VAL A 95 -4.46 -2.73 -0.86
N GLU A 96 -3.20 -2.90 -0.46
CA GLU A 96 -2.63 -4.20 -0.09
C GLU A 96 -3.39 -4.78 1.11
N ALA A 97 -3.47 -4.02 2.21
CA ALA A 97 -4.19 -4.45 3.40
C ALA A 97 -5.70 -4.62 3.15
N MET A 98 -6.33 -3.80 2.31
CA MET A 98 -7.74 -3.95 1.94
C MET A 98 -7.97 -5.25 1.16
N SER A 99 -7.10 -5.57 0.20
CA SER A 99 -7.16 -6.81 -0.60
C SER A 99 -7.06 -8.05 0.30
N ASP A 100 -6.09 -8.04 1.22
CA ASP A 100 -5.91 -9.09 2.23
C ASP A 100 -7.17 -9.30 3.06
N ARG A 101 -7.74 -8.22 3.57
CA ARG A 101 -8.94 -8.26 4.42
C ARG A 101 -10.16 -8.77 3.70
N ILE A 102 -10.32 -8.45 2.42
CA ILE A 102 -11.38 -9.03 1.57
C ILE A 102 -11.24 -10.54 1.55
N CYS A 103 -10.03 -11.06 1.34
CA CYS A 103 -9.81 -12.49 1.36
C CYS A 103 -10.01 -13.12 2.73
N ILE A 104 -9.39 -12.59 3.77
CA ILE A 104 -9.47 -13.13 5.13
C ILE A 104 -10.93 -13.16 5.61
N LYS A 105 -11.65 -12.04 5.50
CA LYS A 105 -13.02 -11.94 6.02
C LYS A 105 -14.00 -12.81 5.25
N SER A 106 -13.78 -12.94 3.94
CA SER A 106 -14.59 -13.83 3.10
C SER A 106 -14.19 -15.31 3.18
N LYS A 107 -13.21 -15.65 4.04
CA LYS A 107 -12.65 -17.00 4.18
C LYS A 107 -12.19 -17.56 2.82
N GLY A 108 -11.56 -16.70 2.02
CA GLY A 108 -11.04 -17.04 0.69
C GLY A 108 -12.06 -17.03 -0.44
N LYS A 109 -13.34 -16.70 -0.19
CA LYS A 109 -14.37 -16.64 -1.25
C LYS A 109 -14.10 -15.49 -2.24
N HIS A 110 -13.55 -14.39 -1.76
CA HIS A 110 -13.23 -13.21 -2.57
C HIS A 110 -11.75 -12.90 -2.44
N LYS A 111 -11.03 -12.81 -3.56
CA LYS A 111 -9.58 -12.54 -3.57
C LYS A 111 -9.22 -11.40 -4.53
N PRO A 112 -9.89 -10.24 -4.45
CA PRO A 112 -9.58 -9.15 -5.35
C PRO A 112 -8.25 -8.50 -4.97
N PHE A 113 -7.53 -8.07 -5.98
CA PHE A 113 -6.43 -7.15 -5.87
C PHE A 113 -6.97 -5.74 -6.15
N LEU A 114 -6.99 -4.88 -5.15
CA LEU A 114 -7.51 -3.52 -5.28
C LEU A 114 -6.49 -2.60 -5.96
N SER A 115 -7.02 -1.70 -6.78
CA SER A 115 -6.24 -0.80 -7.63
C SER A 115 -5.61 0.34 -6.84
N ALA A 116 -4.28 0.32 -6.72
CA ALA A 116 -3.52 1.48 -6.28
C ALA A 116 -3.68 2.65 -7.26
N GLU A 117 -3.78 2.37 -8.57
CA GLU A 117 -3.97 3.36 -9.63
C GLU A 117 -5.24 4.20 -9.40
N ASN A 118 -6.36 3.52 -9.13
CA ASN A 118 -7.63 4.16 -8.85
C ASN A 118 -7.55 5.07 -7.63
N LEU A 119 -6.99 4.55 -6.53
CA LEU A 119 -6.89 5.30 -5.28
C LEU A 119 -5.98 6.54 -5.42
N VAL A 120 -4.82 6.37 -6.07
CA VAL A 120 -3.84 7.44 -6.28
C VAL A 120 -4.40 8.55 -7.18
N SER A 121 -5.09 8.19 -8.26
CA SER A 121 -5.57 9.15 -9.26
C SER A 121 -6.92 9.77 -8.91
N CYS A 122 -7.83 9.06 -8.23
CA CYS A 122 -9.21 9.50 -8.01
C CYS A 122 -9.51 10.03 -6.60
N CYS A 123 -8.69 9.74 -5.58
CA CYS A 123 -8.93 10.30 -4.24
C CYS A 123 -8.30 11.69 -4.08
N SER A 124 -9.03 12.72 -4.49
CA SER A 124 -8.59 14.12 -4.33
C SER A 124 -8.46 14.56 -2.87
N SER A 125 -9.20 13.95 -1.95
CA SER A 125 -9.12 14.24 -0.50
C SER A 125 -8.00 13.47 0.22
N CYS A 126 -7.31 12.55 -0.48
CA CYS A 126 -6.25 11.74 0.11
C CYS A 126 -4.88 12.42 0.05
N GLY A 127 -4.75 13.59 -0.56
CA GLY A 127 -3.50 14.31 -0.70
C GLY A 127 -3.19 14.62 -2.16
N MET A 128 -1.93 14.44 -2.55
CA MET A 128 -1.36 14.92 -3.82
C MET A 128 -0.87 13.78 -4.72
N GLY A 129 -1.51 12.60 -4.64
CA GLY A 129 -1.21 11.44 -5.48
C GLY A 129 0.23 10.97 -5.32
N CYS A 130 1.04 11.09 -6.38
CA CYS A 130 2.47 10.77 -6.39
C CYS A 130 3.35 11.72 -5.57
N ASN A 131 2.83 12.86 -5.11
CA ASN A 131 3.53 13.77 -4.21
C ASN A 131 3.18 13.52 -2.73
N GLY A 132 2.56 12.38 -2.46
CA GLY A 132 2.23 11.91 -1.13
C GLY A 132 0.79 12.14 -0.71
N GLY A 133 0.39 11.48 0.38
CA GLY A 133 -0.98 11.46 0.83
C GLY A 133 -1.16 10.90 2.23
N PHE A 134 -2.43 10.83 2.65
CA PHE A 134 -2.88 10.53 3.99
C PHE A 134 -3.53 9.14 4.04
N PRO A 135 -2.94 8.19 4.78
CA PRO A 135 -3.47 6.83 4.86
C PRO A 135 -4.91 6.76 5.40
N HIS A 136 -5.30 7.58 6.39
CA HIS A 136 -6.68 7.53 6.95
C HIS A 136 -7.72 7.88 5.87
N SER A 137 -7.46 8.91 5.06
CA SER A 137 -8.31 9.30 3.94
C SER A 137 -8.47 8.18 2.91
N ALA A 138 -7.44 7.37 2.68
CA ALA A 138 -7.54 6.22 1.79
C ALA A 138 -8.59 5.20 2.25
N TRP A 139 -8.62 4.89 3.55
CA TRP A 139 -9.64 4.01 4.13
C TRP A 139 -11.04 4.63 4.08
N LEU A 140 -11.16 5.93 4.31
CA LEU A 140 -12.43 6.65 4.17
C LEU A 140 -12.92 6.68 2.72
N TYR A 141 -12.01 6.84 1.75
CA TYR A 141 -12.33 6.76 0.33
C TYR A 141 -12.85 5.39 -0.05
N TRP A 142 -12.17 4.33 0.38
CA TRP A 142 -12.63 2.96 0.15
C TRP A 142 -14.02 2.70 0.76
N LYS A 143 -14.32 3.27 1.92
CA LYS A 143 -15.65 3.20 2.52
C LYS A 143 -16.72 3.94 1.70
N ASN A 144 -16.44 5.19 1.33
CA ASN A 144 -17.47 6.10 0.80
C ASN A 144 -17.63 6.02 -0.72
N GLN A 145 -16.54 5.77 -1.45
CA GLN A 145 -16.49 5.80 -2.91
C GLN A 145 -16.20 4.42 -3.51
N GLY A 146 -15.57 3.54 -2.75
CA GLY A 146 -15.12 2.23 -3.22
C GLY A 146 -13.89 2.33 -4.12
N ILE A 147 -13.22 1.19 -4.32
CA ILE A 147 -12.01 1.09 -5.16
C ILE A 147 -12.20 -0.09 -6.11
N VAL A 148 -11.91 0.12 -7.39
CA VAL A 148 -11.96 -0.96 -8.39
C VAL A 148 -10.78 -1.91 -8.26
N THR A 149 -10.88 -3.08 -8.87
CA THR A 149 -9.75 -4.01 -8.96
C THR A 149 -8.64 -3.47 -9.86
N GLY A 150 -7.41 -3.85 -9.57
CA GLY A 150 -6.23 -3.42 -10.31
C GLY A 150 -4.98 -4.07 -9.75
N ASP A 151 -4.30 -4.79 -10.61
CA ASP A 151 -3.11 -5.56 -10.26
C ASP A 151 -1.83 -4.80 -10.69
N LEU A 152 -0.70 -5.51 -10.77
CA LEU A 152 0.60 -4.97 -11.14
C LEU A 152 0.60 -4.33 -12.54
N TYR A 153 1.65 -3.56 -12.81
CA TYR A 153 1.90 -2.96 -14.12
C TYR A 153 1.83 -3.98 -15.26
N ASN A 154 1.18 -3.58 -16.37
CA ASN A 154 1.04 -4.35 -17.60
C ASN A 154 0.39 -5.74 -17.41
N THR A 155 -0.53 -5.85 -16.45
CA THR A 155 -1.38 -7.04 -16.27
C THR A 155 -2.76 -6.80 -16.88
N THR A 156 -3.42 -7.87 -17.31
CA THR A 156 -4.83 -7.82 -17.74
C THR A 156 -5.80 -8.11 -16.59
N ASN A 157 -5.29 -8.22 -15.37
CA ASN A 157 -6.05 -8.57 -14.18
C ASN A 157 -6.65 -7.31 -13.55
N GLY A 158 -7.97 -7.28 -13.51
CA GLY A 158 -8.74 -6.20 -12.89
C GLY A 158 -9.03 -5.01 -13.80
N CYS A 159 -9.77 -4.05 -13.26
CA CYS A 159 -10.27 -2.88 -13.98
C CYS A 159 -9.17 -1.87 -14.31
N GLN A 160 -8.32 -1.51 -13.34
CA GLN A 160 -7.29 -0.47 -13.47
C GLN A 160 -5.95 -0.94 -12.88
N PRO A 161 -5.14 -1.69 -13.65
CA PRO A 161 -3.77 -2.02 -13.27
C PRO A 161 -2.91 -0.78 -13.09
N TYR A 162 -1.81 -0.89 -12.34
CA TYR A 162 -0.90 0.23 -12.14
C TYR A 162 -0.25 0.71 -13.45
N GLU A 163 -0.22 2.02 -13.69
CA GLU A 163 0.26 2.55 -14.98
C GLU A 163 1.77 2.73 -15.03
N PHE A 164 2.46 2.75 -13.88
CA PHE A 164 3.90 2.96 -13.83
C PHE A 164 4.69 1.65 -13.83
N PRO A 165 5.72 1.52 -14.69
CA PRO A 165 6.54 0.32 -14.74
C PRO A 165 7.36 0.13 -13.46
N PRO A 166 7.61 -1.11 -13.03
CA PRO A 166 8.56 -1.38 -11.97
C PRO A 166 9.97 -0.95 -12.41
N CYS A 167 10.80 -0.55 -11.46
CA CYS A 167 12.14 -0.08 -11.74
C CYS A 167 13.15 -0.56 -10.69
N GLU A 168 14.43 -0.55 -11.02
CA GLU A 168 15.48 -1.00 -10.11
C GLU A 168 15.63 -0.05 -8.94
N HIS A 169 15.21 -0.55 -7.77
CA HIS A 169 15.37 0.14 -6.51
C HIS A 169 16.50 -0.41 -5.67
N HIS A 170 17.23 -1.47 -6.01
CA HIS A 170 18.18 -2.04 -5.03
C HIS A 170 19.53 -2.40 -5.59
N VAL A 171 19.62 -2.73 -6.87
CA VAL A 171 20.85 -3.20 -7.53
C VAL A 171 20.80 -2.87 -9.03
N VAL A 172 21.89 -3.11 -9.75
CA VAL A 172 21.79 -3.33 -11.19
C VAL A 172 21.14 -4.69 -11.39
N GLY A 173 19.93 -4.71 -11.91
CA GLY A 173 19.15 -5.92 -12.16
C GLY A 173 18.46 -5.87 -13.53
N PRO A 174 17.49 -6.76 -13.78
CA PRO A 174 16.82 -6.86 -15.07
C PRO A 174 15.84 -5.71 -15.36
N LEU A 175 15.45 -4.92 -14.36
CA LEU A 175 14.54 -3.78 -14.54
C LEU A 175 15.31 -2.52 -15.01
N PRO A 176 14.63 -1.54 -15.63
CA PRO A 176 15.25 -0.26 -15.92
C PRO A 176 15.55 0.52 -14.63
N SER A 177 16.55 1.40 -14.65
CA SER A 177 16.75 2.36 -13.56
C SER A 177 15.51 3.25 -13.40
N CYS A 178 15.14 3.58 -12.16
CA CYS A 178 14.05 4.51 -11.90
C CYS A 178 14.39 5.89 -12.51
N GLY A 179 13.50 6.41 -13.37
CA GLY A 179 13.63 7.72 -14.00
C GLY A 179 13.17 8.86 -13.09
N ASP A 180 12.99 10.07 -13.63
CA ASP A 180 12.46 11.23 -12.92
C ASP A 180 11.04 11.03 -12.37
N ASP A 181 10.61 11.92 -11.47
CA ASP A 181 9.30 11.88 -10.81
C ASP A 181 8.16 11.77 -11.82
N VAL A 182 7.29 10.79 -11.60
CA VAL A 182 6.10 10.63 -12.43
C VAL A 182 5.00 11.54 -11.90
N VAL A 183 4.24 12.12 -12.83
CA VAL A 183 3.07 12.93 -12.50
C VAL A 183 1.90 12.00 -12.18
N THR A 184 1.13 12.33 -11.15
CA THR A 184 -0.11 11.63 -10.82
C THR A 184 -1.00 11.53 -12.06
N PRO A 185 -1.42 10.32 -12.47
CA PRO A 185 -2.29 10.15 -13.63
C PRO A 185 -3.65 10.80 -13.40
N PRO A 186 -4.34 11.25 -14.46
CA PRO A 186 -5.70 11.75 -14.31
C PRO A 186 -6.63 10.61 -13.86
N CYS A 187 -7.59 10.91 -12.97
CA CYS A 187 -8.61 9.95 -12.58
C CYS A 187 -9.40 9.46 -13.80
N LYS A 188 -9.41 8.14 -14.02
CA LYS A 188 -10.21 7.46 -15.04
C LYS A 188 -11.39 6.77 -14.37
N THR A 189 -12.58 6.93 -14.93
CA THR A 189 -13.81 6.21 -14.48
C THR A 189 -14.19 5.09 -15.44
N THR A 190 -13.19 4.54 -16.14
CA THR A 190 -13.32 3.43 -17.08
C THR A 190 -12.27 2.36 -16.77
N CYS A 191 -12.63 1.10 -17.04
CA CYS A 191 -11.68 -0.01 -16.96
C CYS A 191 -10.86 -0.14 -18.24
N GLN A 192 -9.75 -0.87 -18.16
CA GLN A 192 -8.92 -1.20 -19.31
C GLN A 192 -9.70 -1.96 -20.39
N PRO A 193 -9.34 -1.80 -21.68
CA PRO A 193 -9.94 -2.55 -22.77
C PRO A 193 -9.88 -4.07 -22.54
N GLY A 194 -10.96 -4.78 -22.87
CA GLY A 194 -11.06 -6.23 -22.69
C GLY A 194 -11.47 -6.68 -21.29
N TYR A 195 -11.56 -5.77 -20.31
CA TYR A 195 -12.15 -6.08 -19.01
C TYR A 195 -13.68 -6.00 -19.06
N ASN A 196 -14.36 -7.10 -18.74
CA ASN A 196 -15.79 -7.29 -18.99
C ASN A 196 -16.72 -6.68 -17.92
N ILE A 197 -16.17 -6.24 -16.78
CA ILE A 197 -16.95 -5.62 -15.70
C ILE A 197 -16.80 -4.11 -15.83
N SER A 198 -17.92 -3.38 -15.83
CA SER A 198 -17.91 -1.92 -15.86
C SER A 198 -17.30 -1.35 -14.57
N TYR A 199 -16.62 -0.21 -14.67
CA TYR A 199 -16.00 0.50 -13.55
C TYR A 199 -16.87 0.56 -12.29
N GLU A 200 -18.12 1.02 -12.39
CA GLU A 200 -19.02 1.12 -11.22
C GLU A 200 -19.39 -0.23 -10.59
N LYS A 201 -19.47 -1.31 -11.39
CA LYS A 201 -19.77 -2.66 -10.89
C LYS A 201 -18.54 -3.35 -10.29
N ASP A 202 -17.35 -2.87 -10.61
CA ASP A 202 -16.09 -3.44 -10.14
C ASP A 202 -15.62 -2.83 -8.81
N LYS A 203 -16.31 -1.80 -8.30
CA LYS A 203 -15.98 -1.15 -7.04
C LYS A 203 -16.21 -2.06 -5.85
N TRP A 204 -15.19 -2.17 -5.01
CA TRP A 204 -15.23 -2.82 -3.71
C TRP A 204 -15.26 -1.75 -2.61
N TYR A 205 -16.14 -1.95 -1.62
CA TYR A 205 -16.39 -0.98 -0.56
C TYR A 205 -16.01 -1.53 0.82
N GLY A 206 -15.40 -0.68 1.64
CA GLY A 206 -15.22 -0.93 3.06
C GLY A 206 -16.50 -0.64 3.86
N LYS A 207 -16.79 -1.43 4.89
CA LYS A 207 -17.82 -1.12 5.90
C LYS A 207 -17.16 -0.86 7.26
N LEU A 208 -17.57 0.19 7.94
CA LEU A 208 -17.41 0.29 9.40
C LEU A 208 -18.48 -0.62 10.04
N ASN A 209 -18.22 -1.17 11.22
CA ASN A 209 -19.20 -2.02 11.90
C ASN A 209 -20.48 -1.22 12.20
N ASP A 210 -21.58 -1.51 11.52
CA ASP A 210 -22.87 -1.58 12.21
C ASP A 210 -22.95 -3.00 12.76
N LEU A 211 -23.02 -3.15 14.09
CA LEU A 211 -23.15 -4.44 14.78
C LEU A 211 -24.49 -5.16 14.50
N ASN A 212 -25.20 -4.80 13.44
CA ASN A 212 -26.46 -5.38 13.07
C ASN A 212 -26.74 -5.10 11.59
N THR A 213 -26.49 -6.07 10.71
CA THR A 213 -27.38 -6.43 9.58
C THR A 213 -26.66 -7.36 8.59
N ASP A 214 -27.31 -8.51 8.40
CA ASP A 214 -27.08 -9.46 7.32
C ASP A 214 -27.49 -8.81 5.98
N SER A 215 -26.56 -8.60 5.06
CA SER A 215 -26.88 -8.06 3.72
C SER A 215 -25.89 -8.54 2.66
N GLN A 216 -26.47 -9.05 1.57
CA GLN A 216 -25.92 -9.84 0.48
C GLN A 216 -24.87 -9.18 -0.46
N TYR A 217 -24.13 -8.14 -0.04
CA TYR A 217 -23.02 -7.65 -0.86
C TYR A 217 -21.65 -7.96 -0.23
N THR A 218 -20.63 -8.02 -1.09
CA THR A 218 -19.25 -8.31 -0.73
C THR A 218 -18.62 -7.14 0.02
N TYR A 219 -18.80 -7.11 1.33
CA TYR A 219 -18.30 -6.05 2.22
C TYR A 219 -17.18 -6.53 3.13
N VAL A 220 -16.27 -5.63 3.51
CA VAL A 220 -15.16 -5.91 4.43
C VAL A 220 -15.10 -4.90 5.54
N HIS A 221 -14.95 -5.41 6.77
CA HIS A 221 -14.95 -4.61 7.98
C HIS A 221 -13.63 -3.87 8.15
N MET A 222 -13.72 -2.54 8.30
CA MET A 222 -12.60 -1.60 8.30
C MET A 222 -11.81 -1.60 9.62
N HIS A 223 -12.37 -2.11 10.72
CA HIS A 223 -11.78 -1.98 12.07
C HIS A 223 -10.81 -3.08 12.48
N ASP A 224 -10.65 -4.14 11.70
CA ASP A 224 -9.61 -5.14 11.96
C ASP A 224 -8.20 -4.57 11.60
N ALA A 225 -8.09 -3.26 11.27
CA ALA A 225 -7.02 -2.53 10.56
C ALA A 225 -5.57 -2.74 11.05
N PHE A 226 -5.35 -3.20 12.27
CA PHE A 226 -4.07 -3.00 12.94
C PHE A 226 -3.02 -4.11 12.82
N MET A 227 -3.30 -5.23 12.14
CA MET A 227 -2.34 -6.35 12.10
C MET A 227 -1.22 -6.24 11.04
N VAL A 228 -1.28 -5.34 10.06
CA VAL A 228 -0.33 -5.39 8.91
C VAL A 228 0.77 -4.31 8.94
N LEU A 229 0.55 -3.19 9.61
CA LEU A 229 1.44 -2.02 9.51
C LEU A 229 2.68 -2.03 10.42
N LYS A 230 2.85 -3.03 11.30
CA LYS A 230 3.95 -3.02 12.28
C LYS A 230 5.26 -3.68 11.84
N ARG A 231 5.36 -4.22 10.61
CA ARG A 231 6.55 -5.00 10.20
C ARG A 231 7.22 -4.65 8.87
N TYR A 232 6.72 -3.69 8.10
CA TYR A 232 7.28 -3.39 6.76
C TYR A 232 8.01 -2.03 6.62
N ILE A 233 8.31 -1.35 7.73
CA ILE A 233 9.23 -0.20 7.73
C ILE A 233 10.39 -0.50 8.67
N LEU A 234 11.34 -1.31 8.21
CA LEU A 234 12.75 -1.33 8.66
C LEU A 234 13.64 -1.80 7.51
#